data_AF-A0A4Q3N115-F1
#
_entry.id   AF-A0A4Q3N115-F1
#
_cell.length_a   1.000
_cell.length_b   1.000
_cell.length_c   1.000
_cell.angle_alpha   90.00
_cell.angle_beta   90.00
_cell.angle_gamma   90.00
#
_symmetry.space_group_name_H-M   'P 1'
#
loop_
_entity.id
_entity.type
_entity.pdbx_description
1 polymer ?
#
loop_
_entity_poly.entity_id
_entity_poly.type
_entity_poly.pdbx_seq_one_letter_code
_entity_poly.pdbx_strand_id
1 'polypeptide(L)' 'VPLYRMPSGAGHDAMKLHEVMPQAMLFVRGQNSGISHNPLESTTSNDIQLAVEAFSLLLDNLAQELT' A
#
# COMPACT_ATOMS: atom_id res chain seq x y z
N VAL A 1 -4.95 -7.67 17.75
CA VAL A 1 -3.56 -7.18 17.59
C VAL A 1 -3.57 -5.67 17.79
N PRO A 2 -2.60 -5.05 18.49
CA PRO A 2 -2.58 -3.59 18.68
C PRO A 2 -2.39 -2.84 17.35
N LEU A 3 -2.97 -1.64 17.25
CA LEU A 3 -2.83 -0.77 16.09
C LEU A 3 -1.39 -0.25 15.98
N TYR A 4 -0.74 -0.51 14.85
CA TYR A 4 0.56 0.06 14.50
C TYR A 4 0.35 1.23 13.53
N ARG A 5 0.71 2.45 13.94
CA ARG A 5 0.65 3.64 13.07
C ARG A 5 1.91 3.70 12.22
N MET A 6 1.76 3.65 10.91
CA MET A 6 2.84 3.67 9.94
C MET A 6 2.60 4.79 8.92
N PRO A 7 2.96 6.05 9.23
CA PRO A 7 2.87 7.12 8.24
C PRO A 7 3.87 6.88 7.12
N SER A 8 3.50 7.22 5.88
CA SER A 8 4.48 7.26 4.78
C SER A 8 5.47 8.39 5.02
N GLY A 9 6.77 8.09 4.87
CA GLY A 9 7.83 9.10 4.86
C GLY A 9 8.02 9.76 3.50
N ALA A 10 7.48 9.18 2.42
CA ALA A 10 7.68 9.64 1.05
C ALA A 10 6.44 10.38 0.50
N GLY A 11 6.67 11.20 -0.52
CA GLY A 11 5.62 11.82 -1.31
C GLY A 11 4.89 10.79 -2.18
N HIS A 12 3.56 10.84 -2.19
CA HIS A 12 2.71 10.04 -3.08
C HIS A 12 1.57 10.90 -3.63
N ASP A 13 0.99 10.52 -4.77
CA ASP A 13 -0.17 11.22 -5.34
C ASP A 13 -1.36 11.28 -4.36
N ALA A 14 -1.48 10.24 -3.50
CA ALA A 14 -2.45 10.19 -2.41
C ALA A 14 -2.39 11.43 -1.48
N MET A 15 -1.22 12.04 -1.33
CA MET A 15 -1.07 13.28 -0.55
C MET A 15 -1.79 14.46 -1.19
N LYS A 16 -2.02 14.47 -2.51
CA LYS A 16 -2.83 15.51 -3.15
C LYS A 16 -4.29 15.08 -3.30
N LEU A 17 -4.53 13.81 -3.63
CA LEU A 17 -5.88 13.29 -3.83
C LEU A 17 -6.76 13.35 -2.57
N HIS A 18 -6.16 13.37 -1.37
CA HIS A 18 -6.92 13.48 -0.12
C HIS A 18 -7.81 14.73 -0.02
N GLU A 19 -7.52 15.78 -0.81
CA GLU A 19 -8.32 17.01 -0.82
C GLU A 19 -9.67 16.85 -1.52
N VAL A 20 -9.82 15.83 -2.38
CA VAL A 20 -11.00 15.66 -3.25
C VAL A 20 -11.68 14.31 -3.07
N MET A 21 -11.05 13.34 -2.40
CA MET A 21 -11.64 12.03 -2.12
C MET A 21 -10.99 11.32 -0.92
N PRO A 22 -11.71 10.40 -0.25
CA PRO A 22 -11.09 9.47 0.70
C PRO A 22 -10.00 8.65 0.01
N GLN A 23 -8.91 8.37 0.73
CA GLN A 23 -7.78 7.60 0.21
C GLN A 23 -7.21 6.68 1.29
N ALA A 24 -6.63 5.57 0.85
CA ALA A 24 -5.84 4.68 1.68
C ALA A 24 -4.64 4.16 0.87
N MET A 25 -3.57 3.78 1.57
CA MET A 25 -2.39 3.17 0.97
C MET A 25 -2.14 1.81 1.62
N LEU A 26 -1.76 0.82 0.79
CA LEU A 26 -1.27 -0.48 1.25
C LEU A 26 0.24 -0.53 1.05
N PHE A 27 0.97 -0.82 2.13
CA PHE A 27 2.42 -0.94 2.09
C PHE A 27 2.83 -2.41 1.94
N VAL A 28 3.81 -2.63 1.08
CA VAL A 28 4.43 -3.95 0.85
C VAL A 28 5.86 -3.90 1.35
N ARG A 29 6.32 -5.00 1.93
CA ARG A 29 7.68 -5.09 2.48
C ARG A 29 8.71 -5.09 1.36
N GLY A 30 9.58 -4.08 1.33
CA GLY A 30 10.79 -4.09 0.52
C GLY A 30 11.90 -4.95 1.14
N GLN A 31 12.70 -5.60 0.30
CA GLN A 31 13.95 -6.27 0.67
C GLN A 31 15.03 -5.23 1.01
N ASN A 32 16.21 -5.69 1.44
CA ASN A 32 17.38 -4.82 1.68
C ASN A 32 17.06 -3.63 2.59
N SER A 33 16.35 -3.91 3.70
CA SER A 33 15.89 -2.92 4.68
C SER A 33 14.95 -1.84 4.12
N GLY A 34 14.21 -2.16 3.05
CA GLY A 34 13.29 -1.22 2.42
C GLY A 34 13.99 -0.13 1.60
N ILE A 35 15.19 -0.41 1.08
CA ILE A 35 15.88 0.51 0.18
C ILE A 35 15.03 0.77 -1.07
N SER A 36 14.97 2.03 -1.49
CA SER A 36 14.26 2.46 -2.70
C SER A 36 15.09 3.51 -3.46
N HIS A 37 14.75 3.76 -4.73
CA HIS A 37 15.53 4.58 -5.68
C HIS A 37 16.98 4.09 -5.82
N ASN A 38 17.17 2.77 -5.75
CA ASN A 38 18.46 2.12 -5.82
C ASN A 38 18.36 0.82 -6.65
N PRO A 39 19.39 0.43 -7.43
CA PRO A 39 19.35 -0.83 -8.18
C PRO A 39 19.15 -2.10 -7.32
N LEU A 40 19.40 -2.03 -6.01
CA LEU A 40 19.15 -3.12 -5.06
C LEU A 40 17.70 -3.11 -4.52
N GLU A 41 16.86 -2.16 -4.93
CA GLU A 41 15.44 -2.16 -4.60
C GLU A 41 14.77 -3.42 -5.14
N SER A 42 14.12 -4.17 -4.26
CA SER A 42 13.49 -5.44 -4.61
C SER A 42 12.39 -5.80 -3.62
N THR A 43 11.43 -6.60 -4.07
CA THR A 43 10.36 -7.20 -3.27
C THR A 43 10.19 -8.65 -3.70
N THR A 44 9.84 -9.54 -2.78
CA THR A 44 9.69 -10.97 -3.11
C THR A 44 8.40 -11.20 -3.88
N SER A 45 8.37 -12.22 -4.75
CA SER A 45 7.13 -12.61 -5.46
C SER A 45 6.00 -12.98 -4.49
N ASN A 46 6.34 -13.54 -3.32
CA ASN A 46 5.36 -13.86 -2.28
C ASN A 46 4.73 -12.60 -1.67
N ASP A 47 5.54 -11.60 -1.33
CA ASP A 47 5.03 -10.32 -0.81
C ASP A 47 4.17 -9.59 -1.85
N ILE A 48 4.54 -9.65 -3.13
CA ILE A 48 3.74 -9.09 -4.23
C ILE A 48 2.41 -9.84 -4.39
N GLN A 49 2.41 -11.17 -4.31
CA GLN A 49 1.18 -11.96 -4.41
C GLN A 49 0.19 -11.58 -3.29
N LEU A 50 0.67 -11.50 -2.05
CA LEU A 50 -0.14 -11.06 -0.90
C LEU A 50 -0.67 -9.62 -1.09
N ALA A 51 0.13 -8.73 -1.67
CA ALA A 51 -0.30 -7.37 -1.96
C ALA A 51 -1.44 -7.31 -2.97
N VAL A 52 -1.36 -8.12 -4.05
CA VAL A 52 -2.40 -8.22 -5.07
C VAL A 52 -3.70 -8.77 -4.47
N GLU A 53 -3.61 -9.81 -3.64
CA GLU A 53 -4.76 -10.40 -2.95
C GLU A 53 -5.42 -9.40 -2.00
N ALA A 54 -4.63 -8.70 -1.18
CA ALA A 54 -5.13 -7.70 -0.24
C ALA A 54 -5.78 -6.51 -0.98
N PHE A 55 -5.18 -6.05 -2.08
CA PHE A 55 -5.74 -4.96 -2.87
C PHE A 55 -7.03 -5.36 -3.58
N SER A 56 -7.10 -6.58 -4.13
CA SER A 56 -8.32 -7.10 -4.74
C SER A 56 -9.46 -7.17 -3.73
N LEU A 57 -9.19 -7.71 -2.53
CA LEU A 57 -10.18 -7.76 -1.44
C LEU A 57 -10.65 -6.37 -1.02
N LEU A 58 -9.74 -5.38 -0.94
CA LEU A 58 -10.10 -4.01 -0.64
C LEU A 58 -11.06 -3.43 -1.69
N LEU A 59 -10.77 -3.64 -2.98
CA LEU A 59 -11.61 -3.16 -4.07
C LEU A 59 -12.98 -3.84 -4.09
N ASP A 60 -13.02 -5.16 -3.89
CA ASP A 60 -14.28 -5.91 -3.84
C ASP A 60 -15.17 -5.44 -2.69
N ASN A 61 -14.60 -5.24 -1.50
CA ASN A 61 -15.32 -4.72 -0.35
C ASN A 61 -15.83 -3.29 -0.60
N LEU A 62 -15.00 -2.42 -1.16
CA LEU A 62 -15.40 -1.04 -1.46
C LEU A 62 -16.52 -1.00 -2.51
N ALA A 63 -16.48 -1.88 -3.51
CA ALA A 63 -17.54 -1.99 -4.51
C ALA A 63 -18.87 -2.45 -3.88
N GLN A 64 -18.83 -3.32 -2.88
CA GLN A 64 -20.02 -3.78 -2.15
C GLN A 64 -20.58 -2.72 -1.18
N GLU A 65 -19.74 -1.88 -0.57
CA GLU A 65 -20.21 -0.78 0.27
C GLU A 65 -21.01 0.28 -0.51
N LEU A 66 -20.81 0.35 -1.83
CA LEU A 66 -21.49 1.30 -2.72
C LEU A 66 -22.84 0.79 -3.27
N THR A 67 -23.23 -0.45 -2.96
CA THR A 67 -24.53 -1.06 -3.33
C THR A 67 -25.44 -1.21 -2.12
#